data_AF-A0AA39YYH7-F1
#
_entry.id   AF-A0AA39YYH7-F1
#
_cell.length_a   1.000
_cell.length_b   1.000
_cell.length_c   1.000
_cell.angle_alpha   90.00
_cell.angle_beta   90.00
_cell.angle_gamma   90.00
#
_symmetry.space_group_name_H-M   'P 1'
#
loop_
_entity.id
_entity.type
_entity.pdbx_description
1 polymer ?
#
loop_
_entity_poly.entity_id
_entity_poly.type
_entity_poly.pdbx_seq_one_letter_code
_entity_poly.pdbx_strand_id
1 'polypeptide(L)'
;MASQDTTTSRYPLIKQIAATRRKPDMTHKEFLDYHYQVHGSIADAPGDPNLKPYKYIQSHVFDSAFGARKPPTGGKAPPNANHPWVGRDDATELWFKDLDHMLHNFGSEHVRTTVGPDALHFADLGASINLMAFEKPLPLTTDLGEGAVKVDEAAGRHATTALYFVALPGGERDGAQAEKIITPLLREALEAETRQEVWKWVVNVGLTIPEFDPSSYFGGADLPKYALVYKIYLKDPAAIGAFRKAQKVFEKQEKIDVGNSFVLFTKEVLVASVADGFSFDKTHQPVFNDIS
;
A
#
# COMPACT_ATOMS: atom_id res chain seq x y z
N MET A 1 30.74 -20.64 -27.36
CA MET A 1 30.07 -19.33 -27.36
C MET A 1 28.83 -19.46 -26.52
N ALA A 2 28.85 -18.95 -25.29
CA ALA A 2 27.70 -19.00 -24.41
C ALA A 2 26.75 -17.86 -24.78
N SER A 3 25.54 -18.20 -25.22
CA SER A 3 24.45 -17.25 -25.39
C SER A 3 24.03 -16.77 -23.99
N GLN A 4 24.41 -15.54 -23.66
CA GLN A 4 23.78 -14.84 -22.54
C GLN A 4 22.36 -14.49 -22.96
N ASP A 5 21.41 -15.21 -22.37
CA ASP A 5 20.00 -14.86 -22.38
C ASP A 5 19.84 -13.51 -21.67
N THR A 6 19.35 -12.50 -22.40
CA THR A 6 19.30 -11.09 -21.99
C THR A 6 17.86 -10.66 -21.69
N THR A 7 17.05 -11.55 -21.10
CA THR A 7 15.63 -11.28 -20.80
C THR A 7 15.32 -11.00 -19.33
N THR A 8 16.28 -10.51 -18.54
CA THR A 8 15.93 -9.84 -17.28
C THR A 8 15.54 -8.39 -17.58
N SER A 9 14.26 -8.09 -17.42
CA SER A 9 13.71 -6.71 -17.49
C SER A 9 14.64 -5.76 -16.72
N ARG A 10 15.13 -4.73 -17.42
CA ARG A 10 16.10 -3.76 -16.90
C ARG A 10 15.51 -2.86 -15.81
N TYR A 11 14.21 -2.94 -15.58
CA TYR A 11 13.48 -2.19 -14.57
C TYR A 11 12.84 -3.16 -13.56
N PRO A 12 12.91 -2.87 -12.25
CA PRO A 12 12.10 -3.58 -11.26
C PRO A 12 10.61 -3.46 -11.63
N LEU A 13 9.78 -4.41 -11.18
CA LEU A 13 8.34 -4.37 -11.40
C LEU A 13 7.77 -3.01 -10.99
N ILE A 14 6.92 -2.43 -11.86
CA ILE A 14 6.20 -1.19 -11.54
C ILE A 14 5.03 -1.55 -10.63
N LYS A 15 4.80 -0.76 -9.59
CA LYS A 15 3.68 -0.94 -8.68
C LYS A 15 2.79 0.29 -8.65
N GLN A 16 1.48 0.09 -8.67
CA GLN A 16 0.49 1.08 -8.26
C GLN A 16 -0.01 0.73 -6.85
N ILE A 17 -0.07 1.72 -5.97
CA ILE A 17 -0.63 1.60 -4.62
C ILE A 17 -1.80 2.58 -4.50
N ALA A 18 -2.97 2.10 -4.10
CA ALA A 18 -4.14 2.91 -3.74
C ALA A 18 -4.56 2.62 -2.30
N ALA A 19 -4.48 3.62 -1.41
CA ALA A 19 -5.13 3.54 -0.11
C ALA A 19 -6.54 4.13 -0.21
N THR A 20 -7.55 3.29 -0.02
CA THR A 20 -8.95 3.60 -0.32
C THR A 20 -9.74 3.81 0.96
N ARG A 21 -10.74 4.70 0.88
CA ARG A 21 -11.79 4.85 1.89
C ARG A 21 -13.09 4.35 1.28
N ARG A 22 -13.91 3.68 2.07
CA ARG A 22 -15.24 3.26 1.66
C ARG A 22 -16.13 4.45 1.33
N LYS A 23 -17.03 4.27 0.37
CA LYS A 23 -18.06 5.26 0.05
C LYS A 23 -18.98 5.49 1.26
N PRO A 24 -19.71 6.61 1.29
CA PRO A 24 -20.77 6.82 2.27
C PRO A 24 -21.81 5.70 2.22
N ASP A 25 -22.47 5.46 3.36
CA ASP A 25 -23.53 4.45 3.51
C ASP A 25 -23.05 3.01 3.30
N MET A 26 -21.81 2.73 3.70
CA MET A 26 -21.21 1.40 3.68
C MET A 26 -20.50 1.18 5.02
N THR A 27 -20.70 0.02 5.62
CA THR A 27 -19.89 -0.46 6.74
C THR A 27 -18.50 -0.88 6.26
N HIS A 28 -17.56 -1.01 7.18
CA HIS A 28 -16.23 -1.52 6.86
C HIS A 28 -16.28 -2.94 6.28
N LYS A 29 -17.09 -3.81 6.87
CA LYS A 29 -17.25 -5.19 6.41
C LYS A 29 -17.85 -5.26 5.01
N GLU A 30 -18.93 -4.52 4.74
CA GLU A 30 -19.53 -4.48 3.40
C GLU A 30 -18.51 -4.01 2.38
N PHE A 31 -17.68 -3.00 2.72
CA PHE A 31 -16.61 -2.54 1.85
C PHE A 31 -15.59 -3.63 1.56
N LEU A 32 -15.05 -4.29 2.58
CA LEU A 32 -14.05 -5.34 2.38
C LEU A 32 -14.60 -6.51 1.58
N ASP A 33 -15.83 -6.93 1.88
CA ASP A 33 -16.51 -8.01 1.15
C ASP A 33 -16.72 -7.64 -0.32
N TYR A 34 -17.19 -6.42 -0.62
CA TYR A 34 -17.38 -5.98 -1.99
C TYR A 34 -16.03 -5.85 -2.72
N HIS A 35 -15.08 -5.13 -2.12
CA HIS A 35 -13.80 -4.83 -2.77
C HIS A 35 -12.96 -6.11 -2.98
N TYR A 36 -13.01 -7.07 -2.05
CA TYR A 36 -12.33 -8.34 -2.27
C TYR A 36 -13.14 -9.27 -3.18
N GLN A 37 -14.39 -9.59 -2.81
CA GLN A 37 -15.12 -10.69 -3.45
C GLN A 37 -15.68 -10.33 -4.82
N VAL A 38 -16.14 -9.09 -4.99
CA VAL A 38 -16.73 -8.62 -6.26
C VAL A 38 -15.63 -8.02 -7.11
N HIS A 39 -15.02 -6.93 -6.67
CA HIS A 39 -14.03 -6.20 -7.47
C HIS A 39 -12.78 -7.05 -7.76
N GLY A 40 -12.27 -7.79 -6.76
CA GLY A 40 -11.15 -8.71 -6.95
C GLY A 40 -11.42 -9.79 -8.00
N SER A 41 -12.62 -10.38 -8.00
CA SER A 41 -13.03 -11.37 -9.00
C SER A 41 -13.12 -10.78 -10.42
N ILE A 42 -13.65 -9.57 -10.54
CA ILE A 42 -13.76 -8.86 -11.83
C ILE A 42 -12.38 -8.51 -12.38
N ALA A 43 -11.45 -8.10 -11.51
CA ALA A 43 -10.08 -7.76 -11.89
C ALA A 43 -9.29 -8.98 -12.40
N ASP A 44 -9.53 -10.18 -11.87
CA ASP A 44 -8.85 -11.42 -12.29
C ASP A 44 -9.57 -12.16 -13.44
N ALA A 45 -10.79 -11.77 -13.79
CA ALA A 45 -11.63 -12.44 -14.80
C ALA A 45 -10.98 -12.62 -16.19
N PRO A 46 -10.16 -11.70 -16.74
CA PRO A 46 -9.53 -11.90 -18.03
C PRO A 46 -8.62 -13.14 -18.06
N GLY A 47 -8.80 -13.99 -19.07
CA GLY A 47 -7.93 -15.15 -19.29
C GLY A 47 -6.55 -14.79 -19.86
N ASP A 48 -6.43 -13.65 -20.56
CA ASP A 48 -5.13 -13.15 -21.02
C ASP A 48 -4.38 -12.47 -19.85
N PRO A 49 -3.20 -12.98 -19.47
CA PRO A 49 -2.41 -12.42 -18.37
C PRO A 49 -1.92 -10.99 -18.60
N ASN A 50 -1.97 -10.45 -19.82
CA ASN A 50 -1.60 -9.05 -20.09
C ASN A 50 -2.76 -8.06 -19.88
N LEU A 51 -3.99 -8.55 -19.71
CA LEU A 51 -5.18 -7.73 -19.46
C LEU A 51 -5.49 -7.58 -17.97
N LYS A 52 -4.66 -8.13 -17.09
CA LYS A 52 -4.78 -8.06 -15.63
C LYS A 52 -3.43 -7.77 -14.96
N PRO A 53 -3.41 -7.26 -13.72
CA PRO A 53 -2.16 -7.02 -13.01
C PRO A 53 -1.31 -8.29 -12.93
N TYR A 54 0.01 -8.16 -13.01
CA TYR A 54 0.94 -9.29 -12.85
C TYR A 54 0.84 -9.92 -11.46
N LYS A 55 0.56 -9.08 -10.45
CA LYS A 55 0.20 -9.47 -9.09
C LYS A 55 -0.76 -8.42 -8.51
N TYR A 56 -1.77 -8.87 -7.78
CA TYR A 56 -2.74 -8.02 -7.09
C TYR A 56 -2.84 -8.44 -5.62
N ILE A 57 -2.48 -7.54 -4.72
CA ILE A 57 -2.65 -7.66 -3.28
C ILE A 57 -3.69 -6.63 -2.79
N GLN A 58 -4.50 -7.03 -1.82
CA GLN A 58 -5.22 -6.10 -0.94
C GLN A 58 -4.66 -6.20 0.48
N SER A 59 -4.62 -5.07 1.18
CA SER A 59 -4.19 -4.96 2.57
C SER A 59 -5.35 -4.38 3.38
N HIS A 60 -6.15 -5.25 4.00
CA HIS A 60 -7.37 -4.88 4.72
C HIS A 60 -7.03 -4.20 6.04
N VAL A 61 -7.48 -2.97 6.24
CA VAL A 61 -7.14 -2.15 7.42
C VAL A 61 -7.98 -2.54 8.61
N PHE A 62 -7.35 -2.87 9.72
CA PHE A 62 -8.06 -3.09 11.00
C PHE A 62 -7.77 -2.00 12.04
N ASP A 63 -6.68 -1.24 11.88
CA ASP A 63 -6.37 -0.09 12.72
C ASP A 63 -5.49 0.91 11.95
N SER A 64 -5.42 2.15 12.41
CA SER A 64 -4.65 3.20 11.74
C SER A 64 -4.30 4.35 12.68
N ALA A 65 -3.29 5.13 12.31
CA ALA A 65 -2.94 6.35 13.03
C ALA A 65 -2.47 7.44 12.07
N PHE A 66 -3.04 8.64 12.25
CA PHE A 66 -2.87 9.78 11.35
C PHE A 66 -2.18 10.94 12.05
N GLY A 67 -1.41 11.71 11.28
CA GLY A 67 -0.88 12.99 11.71
C GLY A 67 -1.98 13.98 12.10
N ALA A 68 -1.69 14.81 13.11
CA ALA A 68 -2.58 15.88 13.51
C ALA A 68 -2.61 16.99 12.45
N ARG A 69 -3.80 17.55 12.22
CA ARG A 69 -3.98 18.64 11.25
C ARG A 69 -3.20 19.87 11.65
N LYS A 70 -2.29 20.29 10.76
CA LYS A 70 -1.56 21.56 10.91
C LYS A 70 -2.52 22.76 10.85
N PRO A 71 -2.16 23.90 11.47
CA PRO A 71 -2.95 25.12 11.35
C PRO A 71 -3.08 25.52 9.88
N PRO A 72 -4.24 26.03 9.44
CA PRO A 72 -4.29 26.77 8.18
C PRO A 72 -3.37 28.00 8.29
N THR A 73 -2.81 28.44 7.17
CA THR A 73 -1.96 29.64 7.12
C THR A 73 -2.68 30.83 7.75
N GLY A 74 -2.07 31.43 8.79
CA GLY A 74 -2.64 32.57 9.51
C GLY A 74 -3.72 32.24 10.56
N GLY A 75 -3.96 30.96 10.86
CA GLY A 75 -4.94 30.52 11.86
C GLY A 75 -4.37 29.66 12.98
N LYS A 76 -5.23 29.30 13.94
CA LYS A 76 -4.93 28.29 14.96
C LYS A 76 -5.38 26.92 14.45
N ALA A 77 -4.56 25.88 14.64
CA ALA A 77 -5.04 24.51 14.44
C ALA A 77 -6.13 24.22 15.47
N PRO A 78 -7.22 23.52 15.10
CA PRO A 78 -8.08 22.94 16.10
C PRO A 78 -7.30 21.86 16.86
N PRO A 79 -7.41 21.82 18.21
CA PRO A 79 -6.66 20.84 19.00
C PRO A 79 -7.09 19.43 18.62
N ASN A 80 -6.11 18.55 18.37
CA ASN A 80 -6.31 17.13 18.09
C ASN A 80 -7.27 16.84 16.91
N ALA A 81 -7.28 17.69 15.88
CA ALA A 81 -8.14 17.50 14.72
C ALA A 81 -7.53 16.58 13.66
N ASN A 82 -8.34 15.68 13.15
CA ASN A 82 -8.05 14.90 11.95
C ASN A 82 -8.20 15.74 10.67
N HIS A 83 -7.55 15.28 9.60
CA HIS A 83 -7.79 15.80 8.26
C HIS A 83 -9.14 15.29 7.70
N PRO A 84 -9.83 16.03 6.81
CA PRO A 84 -11.07 15.58 6.18
C PRO A 84 -10.90 14.29 5.35
N TRP A 85 -9.68 14.06 4.87
CA TRP A 85 -9.31 12.85 4.13
C TRP A 85 -8.96 11.68 5.03
N VAL A 86 -9.01 11.77 6.37
CA VAL A 86 -8.69 10.65 7.29
C VAL A 86 -9.65 9.46 7.12
N GLY A 87 -9.15 8.27 7.45
CA GLY A 87 -9.88 6.99 7.43
C GLY A 87 -9.57 6.21 6.17
N ARG A 88 -9.03 5.00 6.30
CA ARG A 88 -8.78 4.09 5.17
C ARG A 88 -9.30 2.72 5.55
N ASP A 89 -9.89 2.04 4.59
CA ASP A 89 -10.50 0.73 4.79
C ASP A 89 -9.62 -0.37 4.21
N ASP A 90 -8.86 -0.09 3.15
CA ASP A 90 -7.81 -0.98 2.65
C ASP A 90 -6.69 -0.20 1.94
N ALA A 91 -5.69 -0.96 1.48
CA ALA A 91 -4.81 -0.53 0.41
C ALA A 91 -4.66 -1.63 -0.65
N THR A 92 -4.78 -1.26 -1.91
CA THR A 92 -4.52 -2.12 -3.06
C THR A 92 -3.09 -1.92 -3.57
N GLU A 93 -2.42 -3.01 -3.93
CA GLU A 93 -1.14 -3.01 -4.63
C GLU A 93 -1.25 -3.81 -5.93
N LEU A 94 -1.15 -3.11 -7.07
CA LEU A 94 -1.13 -3.71 -8.41
C LEU A 94 0.29 -3.68 -8.96
N TRP A 95 0.81 -4.84 -9.35
CA TRP A 95 2.15 -4.98 -9.89
C TRP A 95 2.10 -5.23 -11.39
N PHE A 96 3.07 -4.66 -12.10
CA PHE A 96 3.21 -4.73 -13.55
C PHE A 96 4.65 -5.09 -13.93
N LYS A 97 4.81 -5.76 -15.08
CA LYS A 97 6.10 -6.24 -15.56
C LYS A 97 7.01 -5.09 -15.95
N ASP A 98 6.40 -4.09 -16.55
CA ASP A 98 6.99 -2.88 -17.11
C ASP A 98 5.87 -1.86 -17.38
N LEU A 99 6.24 -0.71 -17.96
CA LEU A 99 5.32 0.39 -18.26
C LEU A 99 4.32 0.00 -19.35
N ASP A 100 4.75 -0.75 -20.37
CA ASP A 100 3.88 -1.17 -21.47
C ASP A 100 2.78 -2.09 -20.97
N HIS A 101 3.10 -3.05 -20.10
CA HIS A 101 2.12 -3.91 -19.45
C HIS A 101 1.11 -3.10 -18.64
N MET A 102 1.58 -2.11 -17.88
CA MET A 102 0.71 -1.23 -17.09
C MET A 102 -0.25 -0.42 -17.98
N LEU A 103 0.28 0.24 -19.02
CA LEU A 103 -0.53 1.05 -19.93
C LEU A 103 -1.51 0.20 -20.73
N HIS A 104 -1.09 -1.00 -21.15
CA HIS A 104 -1.97 -1.94 -21.86
C HIS A 104 -3.10 -2.44 -20.96
N ASN A 105 -2.79 -2.78 -19.71
CA ASN A 105 -3.79 -3.17 -18.72
C ASN A 105 -4.84 -2.07 -18.53
N PHE A 106 -4.42 -0.86 -18.12
CA PHE A 106 -5.34 0.24 -17.86
C PHE A 106 -6.06 0.75 -19.12
N GLY A 107 -5.46 0.58 -20.30
CA GLY A 107 -6.06 0.91 -21.60
C GLY A 107 -7.03 -0.15 -22.14
N SER A 108 -7.06 -1.35 -21.55
CA SER A 108 -7.89 -2.46 -22.04
C SER A 108 -9.38 -2.15 -21.99
N GLU A 109 -10.15 -2.77 -22.88
CA GLU A 109 -11.61 -2.64 -22.87
C GLU A 109 -12.20 -3.08 -21.52
N HIS A 110 -11.79 -4.25 -21.02
CA HIS A 110 -12.27 -4.79 -19.75
C HIS A 110 -12.03 -3.84 -18.58
N VAL A 111 -10.85 -3.24 -18.48
CA VAL A 111 -10.57 -2.28 -17.40
C VAL A 111 -11.42 -1.01 -17.55
N ARG A 112 -11.52 -0.47 -18.77
CA ARG A 112 -12.28 0.79 -19.01
C ARG A 112 -13.78 0.64 -18.82
N THR A 113 -14.36 -0.50 -19.14
CA THR A 113 -15.82 -0.70 -19.13
C THR A 113 -16.33 -1.48 -17.93
N THR A 114 -15.47 -2.24 -17.26
CA THR A 114 -15.87 -3.17 -16.19
C THR A 114 -15.16 -2.86 -14.87
N VAL A 115 -13.82 -2.92 -14.83
CA VAL A 115 -13.06 -2.76 -13.57
C VAL A 115 -13.13 -1.33 -13.05
N GLY A 116 -12.82 -0.34 -13.89
CA GLY A 116 -12.77 1.07 -13.48
C GLY A 116 -14.11 1.61 -12.99
N PRO A 117 -15.22 1.45 -13.75
CA PRO A 117 -16.53 1.90 -13.33
C PRO A 117 -17.03 1.27 -12.03
N ASP A 118 -16.60 0.03 -11.71
CA ASP A 118 -17.02 -0.68 -10.50
C ASP A 118 -16.56 0.02 -9.20
N ALA A 119 -15.52 0.85 -9.26
CA ALA A 119 -15.05 1.64 -8.12
C ALA A 119 -16.15 2.51 -7.48
N LEU A 120 -17.15 2.96 -8.26
CA LEU A 120 -18.26 3.77 -7.76
C LEU A 120 -19.18 3.02 -6.77
N HIS A 121 -19.11 1.69 -6.73
CA HIS A 121 -19.92 0.87 -5.83
C HIS A 121 -19.33 0.74 -4.43
N PHE A 122 -18.05 1.03 -4.23
CA PHE A 122 -17.40 0.83 -2.93
C PHE A 122 -16.46 1.96 -2.50
N ALA A 123 -15.86 2.73 -3.42
CA ALA A 123 -14.82 3.69 -3.09
C ALA A 123 -15.33 5.14 -2.95
N ASP A 124 -14.80 5.85 -1.96
CA ASP A 124 -14.80 7.31 -1.92
C ASP A 124 -13.60 7.83 -2.75
N LEU A 125 -13.86 8.07 -4.04
CA LEU A 125 -12.85 8.56 -4.98
C LEU A 125 -12.27 9.93 -4.59
N GLY A 126 -12.98 10.72 -3.78
CA GLY A 126 -12.49 12.00 -3.27
C GLY A 126 -11.39 11.85 -2.21
N ALA A 127 -11.27 10.66 -1.61
CA ALA A 127 -10.33 10.37 -0.52
C ALA A 127 -9.26 9.32 -0.86
N SER A 128 -9.21 8.86 -2.11
CA SER A 128 -8.24 7.86 -2.57
C SER A 128 -6.80 8.40 -2.64
N ILE A 129 -5.86 7.80 -1.92
CA ILE A 129 -4.44 8.18 -1.97
C ILE A 129 -3.69 7.23 -2.88
N ASN A 130 -3.04 7.79 -3.90
CA ASN A 130 -2.44 7.02 -4.99
C ASN A 130 -0.94 7.28 -5.14
N LEU A 131 -0.19 6.21 -5.41
CA LEU A 131 1.25 6.23 -5.61
C LEU A 131 1.66 5.24 -6.71
N MET A 132 2.48 5.68 -7.65
CA MET A 132 3.28 4.77 -8.46
C MET A 132 4.62 4.56 -7.76
N ALA A 133 5.09 3.32 -7.63
CA ALA A 133 6.30 2.98 -6.90
C ALA A 133 7.12 1.86 -7.57
N PHE A 134 8.42 1.81 -7.24
CA PHE A 134 9.19 0.58 -7.28
C PHE A 134 9.37 0.06 -5.86
N GLU A 135 9.24 -1.25 -5.65
CA GLU A 135 9.55 -1.85 -4.35
C GLU A 135 11.03 -2.23 -4.26
N LYS A 136 11.65 -1.90 -3.13
CA LYS A 136 13.00 -2.31 -2.78
C LYS A 136 12.99 -3.03 -1.41
N PRO A 137 13.50 -4.27 -1.33
CA PRO A 137 13.69 -4.91 -0.04
C PRO A 137 14.79 -4.20 0.75
N LEU A 138 14.58 -4.08 2.06
CA LEU A 138 15.53 -3.45 2.97
C LEU A 138 16.13 -4.50 3.92
N PRO A 139 17.47 -4.54 4.10
CA PRO A 139 18.07 -5.49 5.01
C PRO A 139 17.67 -5.17 6.46
N LEU A 140 17.41 -6.22 7.24
CA LEU A 140 17.34 -6.15 8.70
C LEU A 140 18.73 -6.48 9.28
N THR A 141 19.06 -5.90 10.42
CA THR A 141 20.32 -6.20 11.15
C THR A 141 20.18 -7.36 12.15
N THR A 142 18.97 -7.89 12.36
CA THR A 142 18.70 -8.97 13.31
C THR A 142 18.63 -10.34 12.65
N ASP A 143 19.32 -11.32 13.25
CA ASP A 143 19.20 -12.75 12.95
C ASP A 143 17.73 -13.18 13.08
N LEU A 144 17.08 -13.43 11.94
CA LEU A 144 15.68 -13.81 11.88
C LEU A 144 15.52 -15.24 12.44
N GLY A 145 14.77 -15.37 13.53
CA GLY A 145 14.34 -16.67 14.04
C GLY A 145 13.41 -17.34 13.04
N GLU A 146 13.80 -18.54 12.60
CA GLU A 146 13.08 -19.59 11.86
C GLU A 146 11.56 -19.38 11.69
N GLY A 147 11.18 -18.53 10.73
CA GLY A 147 9.78 -18.24 10.45
C GLY A 147 9.58 -16.95 9.66
N ALA A 148 10.18 -16.86 8.46
CA ALA A 148 9.82 -15.85 7.47
C ALA A 148 8.30 -15.63 7.43
N VAL A 149 7.86 -14.37 7.28
CA VAL A 149 6.45 -13.96 7.18
C VAL A 149 5.59 -15.08 6.60
N LYS A 150 4.81 -15.77 7.45
CA LYS A 150 4.01 -16.92 7.02
C LYS A 150 2.72 -16.44 6.40
N VAL A 151 2.74 -16.19 5.10
CA VAL A 151 1.54 -16.06 4.29
C VAL A 151 1.17 -17.44 3.75
N ASP A 152 -0.05 -17.88 4.03
CA ASP A 152 -0.68 -19.04 3.42
C ASP A 152 -2.17 -18.73 3.33
N GLU A 153 -2.54 -18.13 2.19
CA GLU A 153 -3.91 -17.69 1.93
C GLU A 153 -4.90 -18.85 1.96
N ALA A 154 -4.50 -20.00 1.41
CA ALA A 154 -5.31 -21.22 1.40
C ALA A 154 -5.60 -21.75 2.81
N ALA A 155 -4.70 -21.50 3.76
CA ALA A 155 -4.89 -21.82 5.17
C ALA A 155 -5.33 -20.62 6.03
N GLY A 156 -5.74 -19.51 5.42
CA GLY A 156 -6.21 -18.30 6.12
C GLY A 156 -5.12 -17.60 6.96
N ARG A 157 -3.85 -17.78 6.62
CA ARG A 157 -2.71 -17.13 7.30
C ARG A 157 -2.28 -15.90 6.53
N HIS A 158 -2.71 -14.74 7.01
CA HIS A 158 -2.41 -13.44 6.44
C HIS A 158 -1.26 -12.74 7.16
N ALA A 159 -0.41 -12.04 6.40
CA ALA A 159 0.63 -11.20 7.01
C ALA A 159 0.01 -10.01 7.73
N THR A 160 0.54 -9.68 8.91
CA THR A 160 0.22 -8.41 9.58
C THR A 160 1.23 -7.36 9.16
N THR A 161 0.78 -6.22 8.62
CA THR A 161 1.72 -5.20 8.16
C THR A 161 1.36 -3.80 8.66
N ALA A 162 2.39 -2.97 8.84
CA ALA A 162 2.28 -1.53 8.96
C ALA A 162 2.65 -0.91 7.60
N LEU A 163 1.66 -0.37 6.90
CA LEU A 163 1.84 0.43 5.69
C LEU A 163 1.98 1.89 6.10
N TYR A 164 3.22 2.37 6.16
CA TYR A 164 3.53 3.72 6.61
C TYR A 164 3.77 4.65 5.43
N PHE A 165 2.79 5.52 5.18
CA PHE A 165 2.81 6.56 4.16
C PHE A 165 3.53 7.80 4.70
N VAL A 166 4.68 8.11 4.11
CA VAL A 166 5.55 9.21 4.55
C VAL A 166 5.48 10.36 3.55
N ALA A 167 4.84 11.45 4.00
CA ALA A 167 4.79 12.71 3.26
C ALA A 167 6.05 13.52 3.55
N LEU A 168 6.53 14.24 2.54
CA LEU A 168 7.66 15.16 2.68
C LEU A 168 7.15 16.61 2.82
N PRO A 169 7.90 17.50 3.48
CA PRO A 169 7.49 18.90 3.67
C PRO A 169 7.25 19.66 2.37
N GLY A 170 7.95 19.31 1.27
CA GLY A 170 7.78 19.92 -0.03
C GLY A 170 6.68 19.31 -0.89
N GLY A 171 6.01 18.25 -0.40
CA GLY A 171 4.96 17.54 -1.16
C GLY A 171 5.49 16.76 -2.36
N GLU A 172 6.77 16.40 -2.37
CA GLU A 172 7.40 15.68 -3.46
C GLU A 172 6.82 14.27 -3.63
N ARG A 173 6.76 13.82 -4.89
CA ARG A 173 6.28 12.49 -5.29
C ARG A 173 7.40 11.50 -5.58
N ASP A 174 8.53 12.02 -6.07
CA ASP A 174 9.69 11.19 -6.39
C ASP A 174 10.45 10.86 -5.10
N GLY A 175 10.55 9.57 -4.81
CA GLY A 175 11.13 9.06 -3.58
C GLY A 175 12.63 8.82 -3.64
N ALA A 176 13.29 8.88 -4.81
CA ALA A 176 14.64 8.33 -4.95
C ALA A 176 15.68 9.02 -4.05
N GLN A 177 15.61 10.35 -3.93
CA GLN A 177 16.49 11.09 -3.04
C GLN A 177 16.01 11.02 -1.58
N ALA A 178 14.70 11.02 -1.37
CA ALA A 178 14.12 10.93 -0.03
C ALA A 178 14.46 9.58 0.63
N GLU A 179 14.41 8.47 -0.10
CA GLU A 179 14.72 7.13 0.40
C GLU A 179 16.11 7.07 1.05
N LYS A 180 17.12 7.67 0.41
CA LYS A 180 18.50 7.70 0.91
C LYS A 180 18.65 8.43 2.24
N ILE A 181 17.78 9.41 2.50
CA ILE A 181 17.83 10.27 3.69
C ILE A 181 16.93 9.69 4.79
N ILE A 182 15.72 9.27 4.43
CA ILE A 182 14.65 8.91 5.36
C ILE A 182 14.78 7.46 5.83
N THR A 183 15.15 6.51 4.95
CA THR A 183 15.23 5.09 5.30
C THR A 183 16.22 4.78 6.42
N PRO A 184 17.44 5.37 6.47
CA PRO A 184 18.34 5.16 7.59
C PRO A 184 17.77 5.61 8.93
N LEU A 185 17.02 6.72 8.95
CA LEU A 185 16.41 7.26 10.18
C LEU A 185 15.28 6.35 10.68
N LEU A 186 14.44 5.85 9.77
CA LEU A 186 13.39 4.91 10.14
C LEU A 186 13.99 3.57 10.60
N ARG A 187 15.07 3.12 9.95
CA ARG A 187 15.81 1.90 10.36
C ARG A 187 16.25 2.00 11.81
N GLU A 188 16.97 3.07 12.15
CA GLU A 188 17.48 3.28 13.51
C GLU A 188 16.37 3.23 14.55
N ALA A 189 15.24 3.88 14.27
CA ALA A 189 14.08 3.87 15.16
C ALA A 189 13.44 2.48 15.29
N LEU A 190 13.31 1.73 14.19
CA LEU A 190 12.77 0.37 14.21
C LEU A 190 13.68 -0.59 14.97
N GLU A 191 14.99 -0.53 14.72
CA GLU A 191 15.98 -1.41 15.38
C GLU A 191 16.03 -1.16 16.90
N ALA A 192 15.91 0.10 17.33
CA ALA A 192 15.89 0.46 18.74
C ALA A 192 14.64 -0.04 19.50
N GLU A 193 13.46 0.06 18.87
CA GLU A 193 12.18 -0.07 19.58
C GLU A 193 11.45 -1.40 19.33
N THR A 194 11.77 -2.12 18.25
CA THR A 194 10.98 -3.31 17.85
C THR A 194 11.58 -4.64 18.26
N ARG A 195 12.88 -4.75 18.58
CA ARG A 195 13.54 -5.94 19.19
C ARG A 195 12.93 -7.31 18.78
N GLN A 196 12.98 -7.66 17.50
CA GLN A 196 12.44 -8.92 16.89
C GLN A 196 10.93 -8.95 16.55
N GLU A 197 10.19 -7.86 16.76
CA GLU A 197 8.76 -7.75 16.39
C GLU A 197 8.54 -7.42 14.91
N VAL A 198 9.61 -7.04 14.19
CA VAL A 198 9.61 -6.79 12.75
C VAL A 198 10.39 -7.90 12.04
N TRP A 199 9.75 -8.56 11.09
CA TRP A 199 10.30 -9.73 10.40
C TRP A 199 10.82 -9.44 9.00
N LYS A 200 10.25 -8.43 8.34
CA LYS A 200 10.64 -8.00 7.01
C LYS A 200 10.21 -6.55 6.86
N TRP A 201 10.92 -5.81 6.04
CA TRP A 201 10.43 -4.52 5.58
C TRP A 201 10.93 -4.21 4.19
N VAL A 202 10.11 -3.45 3.48
CA VAL A 202 10.37 -2.98 2.13
C VAL A 202 10.00 -1.51 2.05
N VAL A 203 10.59 -0.82 1.09
CA VAL A 203 10.22 0.55 0.75
C VAL A 203 9.67 0.59 -0.66
N ASN A 204 8.50 1.20 -0.81
CA ASN A 204 7.93 1.59 -2.09
C ASN A 204 8.39 3.01 -2.37
N VAL A 205 9.32 3.15 -3.31
CA VAL A 205 9.92 4.43 -3.70
C VAL A 205 9.05 5.04 -4.79
N GLY A 206 8.44 6.19 -4.49
CA GLY A 206 7.54 6.88 -5.40
C GLY A 206 8.22 7.28 -6.70
N LEU A 207 7.51 7.13 -7.81
CA LEU A 207 7.90 7.62 -9.13
C LEU A 207 6.79 8.44 -9.77
N THR A 208 7.16 9.33 -10.68
CA THR A 208 6.23 10.01 -11.57
C THR A 208 6.35 9.39 -12.96
N ILE A 209 5.23 8.97 -13.54
CA ILE A 209 5.14 8.47 -14.91
C ILE A 209 4.46 9.55 -15.75
N PRO A 210 5.16 10.25 -16.65
CA PRO A 210 4.57 11.33 -17.45
C PRO A 210 3.32 10.92 -18.23
N GLU A 211 3.27 9.67 -18.70
CA GLU A 211 2.21 9.11 -19.53
C GLU A 211 0.99 8.65 -18.70
N PHE A 212 1.10 8.60 -17.37
CA PHE A 212 0.06 8.04 -16.51
C PHE A 212 -0.09 8.82 -15.21
N ASP A 213 -1.24 9.48 -15.08
CA ASP A 213 -1.68 10.03 -13.80
C ASP A 213 -2.62 9.05 -13.10
N PRO A 214 -2.19 8.39 -12.00
CA PRO A 214 -3.05 7.46 -11.29
C PRO A 214 -4.29 8.15 -10.70
N SER A 215 -4.25 9.46 -10.42
CA SER A 215 -5.42 10.14 -9.86
C SER A 215 -6.57 10.34 -10.83
N SER A 216 -6.30 10.27 -12.14
CA SER A 216 -7.32 10.28 -13.18
C SER A 216 -8.16 8.98 -13.20
N TYR A 217 -7.59 7.87 -12.74
CA TYR A 217 -8.28 6.58 -12.65
C TYR A 217 -8.81 6.31 -11.25
N PHE A 218 -7.99 6.51 -10.22
CA PHE A 218 -8.30 6.16 -8.83
C PHE A 218 -8.86 7.32 -7.99
N GLY A 219 -8.89 8.55 -8.51
CA GLY A 219 -9.32 9.75 -7.79
C GLY A 219 -8.23 10.39 -6.91
N GLY A 220 -8.65 11.31 -6.03
CA GLY A 220 -7.78 11.98 -5.06
C GLY A 220 -6.69 12.89 -5.66
N ALA A 221 -6.99 13.55 -6.78
CA ALA A 221 -6.09 14.48 -7.44
C ALA A 221 -5.54 15.55 -6.47
N ASP A 222 -6.40 16.09 -5.59
CA ASP A 222 -6.09 17.15 -4.63
C ASP A 222 -5.59 16.66 -3.26
N LEU A 223 -5.40 15.35 -3.09
CA LEU A 223 -4.92 14.79 -1.82
C LEU A 223 -3.40 14.91 -1.66
N PRO A 224 -2.89 14.81 -0.40
CA PRO A 224 -1.47 14.74 -0.16
C PRO A 224 -0.79 13.67 -1.01
N LYS A 225 0.44 13.95 -1.40
CA LYS A 225 1.25 13.07 -2.23
C LYS A 225 2.41 12.55 -1.41
N TYR A 226 2.84 11.34 -1.75
CA TYR A 226 3.78 10.59 -0.93
C TYR A 226 4.98 10.20 -1.77
N ALA A 227 6.16 10.40 -1.21
CA ALA A 227 7.41 10.00 -1.83
C ALA A 227 7.78 8.56 -1.48
N LEU A 228 7.36 8.09 -0.29
CA LEU A 228 7.74 6.79 0.26
C LEU A 228 6.55 6.13 0.94
N VAL A 229 6.36 4.84 0.70
CA VAL A 229 5.49 3.99 1.51
C VAL A 229 6.29 2.79 2.01
N TYR A 230 6.52 2.73 3.32
CA TYR A 230 7.17 1.57 3.92
C TYR A 230 6.13 0.50 4.21
N LYS A 231 6.41 -0.74 3.83
CA LYS A 231 5.61 -1.89 4.23
C LYS A 231 6.45 -2.74 5.18
N ILE A 232 6.03 -2.74 6.45
CA ILE A 232 6.76 -3.36 7.55
C ILE A 232 5.94 -4.55 8.02
N TYR A 233 6.49 -5.74 7.87
CA TYR A 233 5.88 -6.97 8.27
C TYR A 233 6.10 -7.18 9.75
N LEU A 234 5.01 -7.10 10.49
CA LEU A 234 4.95 -7.30 11.93
C LEU A 234 4.74 -8.79 12.21
N LYS A 235 5.32 -9.26 13.31
CA LYS A 235 5.12 -10.62 13.81
C LYS A 235 3.64 -10.96 13.97
N ASP A 236 2.90 -10.10 14.66
CA ASP A 236 1.46 -10.20 14.89
C ASP A 236 0.92 -8.82 15.34
N PRO A 237 -0.40 -8.65 15.59
CA PRO A 237 -0.95 -7.37 16.03
C PRO A 237 -0.39 -6.84 17.36
N ALA A 238 0.18 -7.67 18.24
CA ALA A 238 0.78 -7.20 19.50
C ALA A 238 2.04 -6.33 19.26
N ALA A 239 2.71 -6.51 18.11
CA ALA A 239 3.85 -5.70 17.70
C ALA A 239 3.52 -4.23 17.40
N ILE A 240 2.24 -3.87 17.25
CA ILE A 240 1.80 -2.49 16.92
C ILE A 240 2.32 -1.49 17.96
N GLY A 241 2.29 -1.84 19.24
CA GLY A 241 2.78 -0.96 20.31
C GLY A 241 4.26 -0.62 20.17
N ALA A 242 5.09 -1.61 19.80
CA ALA A 242 6.52 -1.42 19.56
C ALA A 242 6.77 -0.59 18.30
N PHE A 243 6.07 -0.89 17.20
CA PHE A 243 6.12 -0.09 15.99
C PHE A 243 5.72 1.38 16.25
N ARG A 244 4.65 1.63 17.02
CA ARG A 244 4.21 2.99 17.35
C ARG A 244 5.22 3.77 18.20
N LYS A 245 6.07 3.10 18.98
CA LYS A 245 7.21 3.74 19.66
C LYS A 245 8.29 4.14 18.65
N ALA A 246 8.69 3.22 17.77
CA ALA A 246 9.62 3.49 16.68
C ALA A 246 9.18 4.69 15.84
N GLN A 247 7.92 4.69 15.40
CA GLN A 247 7.35 5.77 14.62
C GLN A 247 7.46 7.13 15.32
N LYS A 248 7.13 7.20 16.63
CA LYS A 248 7.25 8.45 17.40
C LYS A 248 8.69 8.93 17.55
N VAL A 249 9.68 8.03 17.57
CA VAL A 249 11.11 8.40 17.56
C VAL A 249 11.49 8.95 16.20
N PHE A 250 11.08 8.28 15.13
CA PHE A 250 11.34 8.69 13.75
C PHE A 250 10.69 10.03 13.38
N GLU A 251 9.46 10.29 13.83
CA GLU A 251 8.72 11.53 13.53
C GLU A 251 9.37 12.79 14.13
N LYS A 252 10.32 12.65 15.08
CA LYS A 252 11.05 13.78 15.69
C LYS A 252 12.18 14.34 14.81
N GLN A 253 12.52 13.69 13.70
CA GLN A 253 13.68 14.06 12.88
C GLN A 253 13.47 15.34 12.03
N GLU A 254 12.25 15.91 12.02
CA GLU A 254 11.87 17.12 11.26
C GLU A 254 12.16 17.04 9.73
N LYS A 255 12.36 15.84 9.19
CA LYS A 255 12.58 15.58 7.75
C LYS A 255 11.32 15.19 6.98
N ILE A 256 10.21 15.01 7.67
CA ILE A 256 8.93 14.54 7.10
C ILE A 256 7.80 15.49 7.49
N ASP A 257 6.73 15.50 6.69
CA ASP A 257 5.47 16.12 7.09
C ASP A 257 4.66 15.12 7.94
N VAL A 258 4.83 15.17 9.25
CA VAL A 258 4.10 14.31 10.19
C VAL A 258 2.58 14.49 10.05
N GLY A 259 2.10 15.71 9.82
CA GLY A 259 0.65 15.99 9.72
C GLY A 259 -0.01 15.29 8.55
N ASN A 260 0.69 15.24 7.41
CA ASN A 260 0.21 14.53 6.22
C ASN A 260 0.66 13.06 6.16
N SER A 261 1.50 12.59 7.07
CA SER A 261 1.91 11.18 7.15
C SER A 261 0.92 10.36 7.97
N PHE A 262 0.80 9.08 7.66
CA PHE A 262 -0.09 8.18 8.37
C PHE A 262 0.33 6.72 8.20
N VAL A 263 -0.06 5.87 9.15
CA VAL A 263 0.15 4.43 9.07
C VAL A 263 -1.16 3.68 9.09
N LEU A 264 -1.23 2.62 8.28
CA LEU A 264 -2.31 1.65 8.29
C LEU A 264 -1.78 0.31 8.82
N PHE A 265 -2.49 -0.29 9.78
CA PHE A 265 -2.25 -1.66 10.24
C PHE A 265 -3.22 -2.58 9.53
N THR A 266 -2.67 -3.59 8.86
CA THR A 266 -3.43 -4.36 7.87
C THR A 266 -3.20 -5.86 7.97
N LYS A 267 -4.16 -6.63 7.44
CA LYS A 267 -3.99 -8.00 7.01
C LYS A 267 -3.83 -8.03 5.49
N GLU A 268 -2.69 -8.52 5.03
CA GLU A 268 -2.40 -8.68 3.59
C GLU A 268 -3.06 -9.95 3.06
N VAL A 269 -3.71 -9.85 1.90
CA VAL A 269 -4.26 -10.97 1.14
C VAL A 269 -3.87 -10.85 -0.33
N LEU A 270 -3.38 -11.96 -0.90
CA LEU A 270 -3.20 -12.11 -2.35
C LEU A 270 -4.56 -12.31 -3.02
N VAL A 271 -4.89 -11.40 -3.95
CA VAL A 271 -6.09 -11.53 -4.79
C VAL A 271 -5.78 -12.42 -5.99
N ALA A 272 -4.69 -12.13 -6.72
CA ALA A 272 -4.25 -12.89 -7.88
C ALA A 272 -2.74 -12.70 -8.13
N SER A 273 -2.10 -13.69 -8.75
CA SER A 273 -0.71 -13.63 -9.21
C SER A 273 -0.54 -14.44 -10.49
N VAL A 274 -0.26 -13.75 -11.60
CA VAL A 274 0.10 -14.38 -12.87
C VAL A 274 1.43 -15.14 -12.72
N ALA A 275 2.38 -14.56 -11.97
CA ALA A 275 3.70 -15.14 -11.74
C ALA A 275 3.62 -16.53 -11.08
N ASP A 276 2.71 -16.66 -10.11
CA ASP A 276 2.59 -17.84 -9.26
C ASP A 276 1.46 -18.77 -9.70
N GLY A 277 0.74 -18.43 -10.79
CA GLY A 277 -0.46 -19.16 -11.23
C GLY A 277 -1.61 -19.12 -10.21
N PHE A 278 -1.63 -18.11 -9.33
CA PHE A 278 -2.62 -17.96 -8.28
C PHE A 278 -3.81 -17.15 -8.81
N SER A 279 -4.99 -17.76 -8.81
CA SER A 279 -6.23 -17.10 -9.24
C SER A 279 -7.08 -16.72 -8.03
N PHE A 280 -7.98 -15.77 -8.24
CA PHE A 280 -8.92 -15.31 -7.23
C PHE A 280 -9.75 -16.47 -6.64
N ASP A 281 -9.82 -16.50 -5.31
CA ASP A 281 -10.74 -17.35 -4.55
C ASP A 281 -11.27 -16.56 -3.35
N LYS A 282 -12.60 -16.45 -3.26
CA LYS A 282 -13.28 -15.72 -2.18
C LYS A 282 -12.97 -16.26 -0.78
N THR A 283 -12.57 -17.54 -0.67
CA THR A 283 -12.28 -18.19 0.62
C THR A 283 -10.98 -17.72 1.27
N HIS A 284 -10.13 -17.04 0.51
CA HIS A 284 -8.87 -16.47 1.00
C HIS A 284 -9.06 -15.09 1.66
N GLN A 285 -10.27 -14.53 1.71
CA GLN A 285 -10.48 -13.22 2.34
C GLN A 285 -10.15 -13.26 3.85
N PRO A 286 -9.41 -12.27 4.38
CA PRO A 286 -9.20 -12.13 5.81
C PRO A 286 -10.52 -11.99 6.58
N VAL A 287 -10.64 -12.72 7.69
CA VAL A 287 -11.79 -12.62 8.61
C VAL A 287 -11.39 -11.83 9.85
N PHE A 288 -12.14 -10.76 10.14
CA PHE A 288 -12.01 -9.96 11.36
C PHE A 288 -13.11 -10.34 12.34
N ASN A 289 -12.73 -10.99 13.45
CA ASN A 289 -13.68 -11.53 14.44
C ASN A 289 -14.51 -10.46 15.16
N ASP A 290 -14.07 -9.21 15.13
CA ASP A 290 -14.66 -8.04 15.78
C ASP A 290 -15.60 -7.24 14.87
N ILE A 291 -15.78 -7.64 13.60
CA ILE A 291 -16.56 -6.92 12.58
C ILE A 291 -17.70 -7.81 12.03
N SER A 292 -18.25 -8.72 12.84
CA SER A 292 -19.34 -9.64 12.46
C SER A 292 -20.71 -8.97 12.38
#